data_AF-A0A7W5Z2V3-F1
#
_entry.id   AF-A0A7W5Z2V3-F1
#
_cell.length_a   1.000
_cell.length_b   1.000
_cell.length_c   1.000
_cell.angle_alpha   90.00
_cell.angle_beta   90.00
_cell.angle_gamma   90.00
#
_symmetry.space_group_name_H-M   'P 1'
#
loop_
_entity.id
_entity.type
_entity.pdbx_description
1 polymer ?
#
loop_
_entity_poly.entity_id
_entity_poly.type
_entity_poly.pdbx_seq_one_letter_code
_entity_poly.pdbx_strand_id
1 'polypeptide(L)'
;MSNHSQRRLSDDALELRREAGRWLKQRREEVGLSQRELAALVGAEYYTFVSQLESGRGRVPPERYRAWATALQMQPRDFVRTILRYYDILTYEILFEDEEVQATAPHAGRV
;
A
#
# COMPACT_ATOMS: atom_id res chain seq x y z
N MET A 1 12.41 13.76 -29.33
CA MET A 1 12.93 12.51 -28.75
C MET A 1 12.47 12.37 -27.29
N SER A 2 11.22 11.94 -27.00
CA SER A 2 10.76 11.82 -25.59
C SER A 2 9.68 10.74 -25.28
N ASN A 3 9.44 9.75 -26.15
CA ASN A 3 8.39 8.74 -25.91
C ASN A 3 8.87 7.51 -25.12
N HIS A 4 10.18 7.32 -24.92
CA HIS A 4 10.72 6.14 -24.21
C HIS A 4 10.80 6.31 -22.70
N SER A 5 11.06 7.53 -22.19
CA SER A 5 11.15 7.80 -20.74
C SER A 5 9.78 7.77 -20.06
N GLN A 6 8.75 8.31 -20.72
CA GLN A 6 7.37 8.28 -20.19
C GLN A 6 6.81 6.85 -20.12
N ARG A 7 7.19 5.99 -21.07
CA ARG A 7 6.74 4.60 -21.14
C ARG A 7 7.37 3.73 -20.02
N ARG A 8 8.65 3.94 -19.72
CA ARG A 8 9.32 3.28 -18.58
C ARG A 8 8.69 3.66 -17.25
N LEU A 9 8.49 4.96 -16.99
CA LEU A 9 7.83 5.42 -15.76
C LEU A 9 6.41 4.85 -15.61
N SER A 10 5.69 4.66 -16.71
CA SER A 10 4.36 4.04 -16.68
C SER A 10 4.40 2.52 -16.46
N ASP A 11 5.42 1.84 -16.96
CA ASP A 11 5.63 0.39 -16.76
C ASP A 11 6.02 0.11 -15.30
N ASP A 12 6.93 0.91 -14.74
CA ASP A 12 7.34 0.85 -13.33
C ASP A 12 6.14 1.10 -12.39
N ALA A 13 5.32 2.10 -12.71
CA ALA A 13 4.09 2.39 -11.95
C ALA A 13 3.04 1.27 -12.04
N LEU A 14 3.00 0.51 -13.14
CA LEU A 14 2.13 -0.66 -13.26
C LEU A 14 2.66 -1.83 -12.43
N GLU A 15 3.97 -2.06 -12.44
CA GLU A 15 4.61 -3.11 -11.65
C GLU A 15 4.44 -2.87 -10.15
N LEU A 16 4.69 -1.65 -9.67
CA LEU A 16 4.46 -1.26 -8.27
C LEU A 16 3.00 -1.44 -7.84
N ARG A 17 2.03 -1.18 -8.72
CA ARG A 17 0.62 -1.45 -8.41
C ARG A 17 0.34 -2.94 -8.26
N ARG A 18 0.98 -3.79 -9.07
CA ARG A 18 0.86 -5.25 -8.93
C ARG A 18 1.51 -5.73 -7.64
N GLU A 19 2.63 -5.13 -7.24
CA GLU A 19 3.27 -5.40 -5.94
C GLU A 19 2.35 -5.02 -4.78
N ALA A 20 1.77 -3.83 -4.80
CA ALA A 20 0.76 -3.42 -3.81
C ALA A 20 -0.41 -4.41 -3.75
N GLY A 21 -0.89 -4.86 -4.91
CA GLY A 21 -1.95 -5.86 -4.98
C GLY A 21 -1.57 -7.20 -4.34
N ARG A 22 -0.35 -7.69 -4.59
CA ARG A 22 0.20 -8.89 -3.94
C ARG A 22 0.32 -8.72 -2.44
N TRP A 23 0.81 -7.57 -1.99
CA TRP A 23 0.93 -7.25 -0.57
C TRP A 23 -0.44 -7.24 0.13
N LEU A 24 -1.45 -6.59 -0.46
CA LEU A 24 -2.83 -6.59 0.06
C LEU A 24 -3.39 -8.01 0.15
N LYS A 25 -3.19 -8.82 -0.89
CA LYS A 25 -3.62 -10.22 -0.93
C LYS A 25 -2.97 -11.03 0.20
N GLN A 26 -1.65 -10.94 0.33
CA GLN A 26 -0.91 -11.64 1.36
C GLN A 26 -1.42 -11.24 2.74
N ARG A 27 -1.55 -9.94 3.01
CA ARG A 27 -2.02 -9.45 4.31
C ARG A 27 -3.45 -9.92 4.62
N ARG A 28 -4.34 -9.92 3.62
CA ARG A 28 -5.70 -10.45 3.75
C ARG A 28 -5.69 -11.93 4.14
N GLU A 29 -4.85 -12.73 3.49
CA GLU A 29 -4.75 -14.17 3.74
C GLU A 29 -4.15 -14.47 5.13
N GLU A 30 -3.17 -13.68 5.57
CA GLU A 30 -2.60 -13.78 6.93
C GLU A 30 -3.63 -13.54 8.04
N VAL A 31 -4.59 -12.62 7.82
CA VAL A 31 -5.68 -12.37 8.77
C VAL A 31 -6.89 -13.29 8.56
N GLY A 32 -6.78 -14.28 7.67
CA GLY A 32 -7.78 -15.33 7.47
C GLY A 32 -9.03 -14.89 6.72
N LEU A 33 -8.99 -13.77 5.99
CA LEU A 33 -10.16 -13.24 5.27
C LEU A 33 -10.20 -13.74 3.82
N SER A 34 -11.38 -14.09 3.32
CA SER A 34 -11.64 -14.18 1.89
C SER A 34 -11.81 -12.79 1.25
N GLN A 35 -11.70 -12.69 -0.08
CA GLN A 35 -11.96 -11.43 -0.79
C GLN A 35 -13.38 -10.89 -0.53
N ARG A 36 -14.37 -11.79 -0.39
CA ARG A 36 -15.76 -11.43 -0.12
C ARG A 36 -15.93 -10.86 1.29
N GLU A 37 -15.28 -11.44 2.29
CA GLU A 37 -15.32 -10.93 3.66
C GLU A 37 -14.61 -9.59 3.76
N LEU A 38 -13.45 -9.43 3.13
CA LEU A 38 -12.77 -8.14 3.08
C LEU A 38 -13.66 -7.07 2.43
N ALA A 39 -14.31 -7.38 1.30
CA ALA A 39 -15.23 -6.46 0.64
C ALA A 39 -16.38 -6.00 1.54
N ALA A 40 -16.97 -6.93 2.30
CA ALA A 40 -18.03 -6.61 3.27
C ALA A 40 -17.52 -5.69 4.39
N LEU A 41 -16.34 -5.98 4.95
CA LEU A 41 -15.74 -5.18 6.02
C LEU A 41 -15.37 -3.76 5.58
N VAL A 42 -14.92 -3.57 4.35
CA VAL A 42 -14.53 -2.24 3.83
C VAL A 42 -15.68 -1.48 3.18
N GLY A 43 -16.91 -2.00 3.26
CA GLY A 43 -18.10 -1.40 2.66
C GLY A 43 -17.98 -1.24 1.15
N ALA A 44 -17.34 -2.17 0.45
CA ALA A 44 -17.33 -2.18 -1.01
C ALA A 44 -18.64 -2.78 -1.52
N GLU A 45 -19.36 -2.04 -2.37
CA GLU A 45 -20.63 -2.51 -2.97
C GLU A 45 -20.46 -3.81 -3.76
N TYR A 46 -19.25 -4.08 -4.28
CA TYR A 46 -18.94 -5.28 -5.04
C TYR A 46 -17.59 -5.89 -4.63
N TYR A 47 -17.56 -7.22 -4.41
CA TYR A 47 -16.34 -7.96 -4.05
C TYR A 47 -15.28 -7.96 -5.16
N THR A 48 -15.68 -7.75 -6.42
CA THR A 48 -14.78 -7.61 -7.57
C THR A 48 -13.81 -6.44 -7.41
N PHE A 49 -14.16 -5.47 -6.56
CA PHE A 49 -13.27 -4.39 -6.19
C PHE A 49 -11.99 -4.91 -5.53
N VAL A 50 -12.11 -5.87 -4.59
CA VAL A 50 -10.94 -6.45 -3.90
C VAL A 50 -10.04 -7.19 -4.89
N SER A 51 -10.61 -8.02 -5.78
CA SER A 51 -9.81 -8.77 -6.76
C SER A 51 -9.12 -7.88 -7.80
N GLN A 52 -9.74 -6.76 -8.18
CA GLN A 52 -9.12 -5.74 -9.04
C GLN A 52 -7.91 -5.10 -8.37
N LEU A 53 -8.02 -4.74 -7.08
CA LEU A 53 -6.90 -4.19 -6.31
C LEU A 53 -5.78 -5.20 -6.14
N GLU A 54 -6.09 -6.44 -5.78
CA GLU A 54 -5.11 -7.52 -5.61
C GLU A 54 -4.38 -7.89 -6.92
N SER A 55 -5.00 -7.61 -8.07
CA SER A 55 -4.37 -7.79 -9.40
C SER A 55 -3.66 -6.54 -9.93
N GLY A 56 -3.62 -5.45 -9.14
CA GLY A 56 -2.97 -4.19 -9.52
C GLY A 56 -3.74 -3.36 -10.56
N ARG A 57 -5.02 -3.69 -10.82
CA ARG A 57 -5.89 -2.94 -11.76
C ARG A 57 -6.57 -1.72 -11.13
N GLY A 58 -6.20 -1.35 -9.91
CA GLY A 58 -6.72 -0.20 -9.21
C GLY A 58 -5.85 0.19 -8.02
N ARG A 59 -6.30 1.18 -7.26
CA ARG A 59 -5.70 1.61 -6.01
C ARG A 59 -6.77 1.67 -4.92
N VAL A 60 -6.40 1.38 -3.69
CA VAL A 60 -7.27 1.66 -2.54
C VAL A 60 -7.53 3.18 -2.51
N PRO A 61 -8.80 3.63 -2.52
CA PRO A 61 -9.12 5.05 -2.43
C PRO A 61 -8.69 5.61 -1.06
N PRO A 62 -8.09 6.81 -0.98
CA PRO A 62 -7.60 7.38 0.29
C PRO A 62 -8.66 7.47 1.39
N GLU A 63 -9.90 7.80 1.03
CA GLU A 63 -11.03 7.86 1.95
C GLU A 63 -11.37 6.50 2.59
N ARG A 64 -10.91 5.40 1.99
CA ARG A 64 -11.10 4.02 2.49
C ARG A 64 -9.90 3.47 3.25
N TYR A 65 -8.78 4.19 3.36
CA TYR A 65 -7.58 3.69 4.05
C TYR A 65 -7.84 3.23 5.49
N ARG A 66 -8.65 3.97 6.24
CA ARG A 66 -9.01 3.55 7.61
C ARG A 66 -9.81 2.25 7.63
N ALA A 67 -10.80 2.10 6.75
CA ALA A 67 -11.59 0.87 6.68
C ALA A 67 -10.74 -0.34 6.29
N TRP A 68 -9.83 -0.16 5.33
CA TRP A 68 -8.89 -1.20 4.91
C TRP A 68 -7.91 -1.58 6.03
N ALA A 69 -7.31 -0.60 6.70
CA ALA A 69 -6.41 -0.85 7.82
C ALA A 69 -7.12 -1.64 8.93
N THR A 70 -8.34 -1.23 9.31
CA THR A 70 -9.15 -1.93 10.31
C THR A 70 -9.45 -3.37 9.88
N ALA A 71 -9.92 -3.58 8.65
CA ALA A 71 -10.25 -4.92 8.14
C ALA A 71 -9.03 -5.84 8.06
N LEU A 72 -7.87 -5.29 7.70
CA LEU A 72 -6.59 -6.01 7.62
C LEU A 72 -5.84 -6.09 8.96
N GLN A 73 -6.49 -5.70 10.06
CA GLN A 73 -5.94 -5.71 11.41
C GLN A 73 -4.57 -5.01 11.48
N MET A 74 -4.49 -3.82 10.92
CA MET A 74 -3.31 -2.97 10.89
C MET A 74 -3.62 -1.61 11.54
N GLN A 75 -2.60 -0.99 12.14
CA GLN A 75 -2.71 0.42 12.48
C GLN A 75 -2.84 1.25 11.19
N PRO A 76 -3.75 2.24 11.12
CA PRO A 76 -3.93 3.06 9.92
C PRO A 76 -2.64 3.72 9.42
N ARG A 77 -1.76 4.15 10.33
CA ARG A 77 -0.47 4.75 9.98
C ARG A 77 0.43 3.75 9.25
N ASP A 78 0.53 2.52 9.74
CA ASP A 78 1.40 1.49 9.17
C ASP A 78 0.88 1.03 7.81
N PHE A 79 -0.44 0.90 7.68
CA PHE A 79 -1.09 0.61 6.41
C PHE A 79 -0.79 1.71 5.37
N VAL A 80 -1.01 2.98 5.71
CA VAL A 80 -0.78 4.10 4.80
C VAL A 80 0.70 4.25 4.46
N ARG A 81 1.59 4.13 5.44
CA ARG A 81 3.05 4.13 5.20
C ARG A 81 3.43 3.05 4.19
N THR A 82 2.90 1.84 4.35
CA THR A 82 3.22 0.72 3.44
C THR A 82 2.63 0.91 2.05
N ILE A 83 1.36 1.32 1.93
CA ILE A 83 0.70 1.47 0.62
C ILE A 83 1.33 2.60 -0.21
N LEU A 84 1.79 3.68 0.44
CA LEU A 84 2.41 4.82 -0.24
C LEU A 84 3.74 4.44 -0.91
N ARG A 85 4.52 3.51 -0.34
CA ARG A 85 5.73 2.94 -0.98
C ARG A 85 5.49 2.42 -2.39
N TYR A 86 4.25 2.03 -2.70
CA TYR A 86 3.86 1.53 -4.02
C TYR A 86 3.06 2.53 -4.85
N TYR A 87 2.21 3.34 -4.22
CA TYR A 87 1.26 4.20 -4.94
C TYR A 87 1.80 5.59 -5.25
N ASP A 88 2.65 6.11 -4.38
CA ASP A 88 3.19 7.47 -4.44
C ASP A 88 4.51 7.53 -3.68
N ILE A 89 5.58 7.09 -4.36
CA ILE A 89 6.94 7.02 -3.81
C ILE A 89 7.41 8.41 -3.35
N LEU A 90 7.10 9.46 -4.09
CA LEU A 90 7.51 10.83 -3.74
C LEU A 90 6.87 11.28 -2.43
N THR A 91 5.56 11.05 -2.27
CA THR A 91 4.88 11.34 -1.00
C THR A 91 5.42 10.48 0.13
N TYR A 92 5.75 9.21 -0.14
CA TYR A 92 6.40 8.35 0.84
C TYR A 92 7.76 8.90 1.30
N GLU A 93 8.62 9.29 0.36
CA GLU A 93 9.94 9.87 0.63
C GLU A 93 9.81 11.12 1.51
N ILE A 94 8.97 12.07 1.11
CA ILE A 94 8.74 13.32 1.86
C ILE A 94 8.25 13.05 3.29
N LEU A 95 7.41 12.05 3.50
CA LEU A 95 6.79 11.78 4.80
C LEU A 95 7.61 10.86 5.72
N PHE A 96 8.49 10.01 5.18
CA PHE A 96 9.08 8.90 5.93
C PHE A 96 10.58 8.67 5.71
N GLU A 97 11.23 9.32 4.75
CA GLU A 97 12.67 9.09 4.46
C GLU A 97 13.56 9.57 5.63
N ASP A 98 13.16 10.62 6.35
CA ASP A 98 13.86 11.11 7.54
C ASP A 98 13.65 10.22 8.80
N GLU A 99 12.57 9.42 8.85
CA GLU A 99 12.27 8.56 10.02
C GLU A 99 13.11 7.26 10.02
N GLU A 100 13.58 6.79 8.86
CA GLU A 100 14.38 5.56 8.77
C GLU A 100 15.83 5.76 9.24
N VAL A 101 16.36 6.99 9.11
CA VAL A 101 17.70 7.37 9.58
C VAL A 101 17.79 7.40 11.11
N GLN A 102 16.69 7.68 11.82
CA GLN A 102 16.71 7.73 13.29
C GLN A 102 16.51 6.37 13.96
N ALA A 103 15.84 5.41 13.30
CA ALA A 103 15.59 4.08 13.86
C ALA A 103 16.81 3.14 13.79
N THR A 104 17.80 3.46 12.97
CA THR A 104 19.03 2.67 12.77
C THR A 104 20.27 3.25 13.46
N ALA A 105 20.17 4.44 14.06
CA ALA A 105 21.26 4.98 14.86
C ALA A 105 21.40 4.15 16.16
N PRO A 106 22.57 3.51 16.42
CA PRO A 106 22.82 2.90 17.72
C PRO A 106 22.73 4.02 18.75
N HIS A 107 22.00 3.76 19.84
CA HIS A 107 22.02 4.64 21.00
C HIS A 107 23.49 4.75 21.45
N ALA A 108 24.15 5.84 21.10
CA ALA A 108 25.47 6.18 21.56
C ALA A 108 25.31 7.27 22.61
N GLY A 109 25.48 6.88 23.87
CA GLY A 109 25.93 7.74 24.95
C GLY A 109 25.01 8.90 25.33
N ARG A 110 24.17 8.69 26.34
CA ARG A 110 23.81 9.78 27.25
C ARG A 110 25.03 9.99 28.17
N VAL A 111 25.65 11.17 28.09
CA VAL A 111 26.62 11.67 29.08
C VAL A 111 25.86 12.42 30.15
#